data_AF-A0A0E3V5P0-F1
#
_entry.id   AF-A0A0E3V5P0-F1
#
_cell.length_a   1.000
_cell.length_b   1.000
_cell.length_c   1.000
_cell.angle_alpha   90.00
_cell.angle_beta   90.00
_cell.angle_gamma   90.00
#
_symmetry.space_group_name_H-M   'P 1'
#
loop_
_entity.id
_entity.type
_entity.pdbx_description
1 polymer ?
#
loop_
_entity_poly.entity_id
_entity_poly.type
_entity_poly.pdbx_seq_one_letter_code
_entity_poly.pdbx_strand_id
1 'polypeptide(L)'
;MNKTAGTFFDQKSPNSKLNIQQTNYTIEEAEAANHGFDLAVKQFLRDWIEQGTVSTKSLEGEGDTEEFVEQGALRSFFKHREDAFERLLEQEPIARHLLRPIDEVYFQNDAYEPLLAQFEKRIYNIAAQREHLEVPFRYSPLSRQGTYGDTIQLTDTNGEPPREDIGVYFGTRRTDSTALTILAHQLRWEAMVPSEFELPVHVITEGYMDDSLRSVKAMTEQLNEEGATQPHCFVIQRRHAADDRHLGAALLVMNPELPSLPQRIIFCDTLNPGQRPPWWDKFKQKIDAVFPQPADQAPASDRLEDGGVKLQRLHDGVPVRHQDIDCAFYTASMCRALIQLAKADAELILNGSIEAVVSQMTARMPEYYEQPNQPKEPAEVREVNVVRRWNTGWQALKNMMQNRLTDLAAQLTVSSEQPLEFS
;
A
#
# COMPACT_ATOMS: atom_id res chain seq x y z
N MET A 1 -17.14 -25.40 -21.84
CA MET A 1 -17.11 -24.06 -21.22
C MET A 1 -15.93 -24.02 -20.27
N ASN A 2 -14.80 -23.50 -20.75
CA ASN A 2 -13.53 -23.48 -20.01
C ASN A 2 -13.59 -22.41 -18.92
N LYS A 3 -13.57 -22.86 -17.67
CA LYS A 3 -13.28 -22.02 -16.49
C LYS A 3 -11.76 -21.84 -16.43
N THR A 4 -11.26 -20.71 -16.92
CA THR A 4 -9.88 -20.28 -16.63
C THR A 4 -9.85 -19.86 -15.16
N ALA A 5 -9.20 -20.70 -14.35
CA ALA A 5 -8.93 -20.45 -12.95
C ALA A 5 -8.08 -19.17 -12.81
N GLY A 6 -8.60 -18.22 -12.04
CA GLY A 6 -7.85 -17.04 -11.61
C GLY A 6 -6.58 -17.46 -10.87
N THR A 7 -5.51 -16.75 -11.19
CA THR A 7 -4.13 -16.96 -10.75
C THR A 7 -3.99 -17.01 -9.23
N PHE A 8 -3.27 -18.04 -8.76
CA PHE A 8 -2.94 -18.30 -7.37
C PHE A 8 -2.04 -17.19 -6.81
N PHE A 9 -2.60 -16.33 -5.96
CA PHE A 9 -1.82 -15.59 -4.97
C PHE A 9 -1.60 -16.51 -3.77
N ASP A 10 -0.35 -16.86 -3.50
CA ASP A 10 0.02 -17.68 -2.34
C ASP A 10 -0.38 -16.95 -1.04
N GLN A 11 -1.46 -17.45 -0.44
CA GLN A 11 -2.20 -16.81 0.62
C GLN A 11 -1.86 -17.46 1.95
N LYS A 12 -0.69 -17.10 2.47
CA LYS A 12 -0.48 -17.04 3.91
C LYS A 12 0.17 -15.71 4.20
N SER A 13 -0.62 -14.70 4.55
CA SER A 13 -0.08 -13.60 5.34
C SER A 13 0.48 -14.25 6.61
N PRO A 14 1.81 -14.25 6.84
CA PRO A 14 2.33 -14.71 8.11
C PRO A 14 1.99 -13.57 9.08
N ASN A 15 0.79 -13.61 9.66
CA ASN A 15 0.57 -13.04 10.98
C ASN A 15 1.19 -13.99 12.04
N SER A 16 2.36 -14.58 11.75
CA SER A 16 3.24 -15.05 12.81
C SER A 16 3.70 -13.80 13.55
N LYS A 17 3.67 -13.86 14.87
CA LYS A 17 4.21 -12.81 15.77
C LYS A 17 5.69 -12.60 15.45
N LEU A 18 6.00 -11.83 14.42
CA LEU A 18 7.35 -11.38 14.09
C LEU A 18 7.61 -10.18 14.99
N ASN A 19 8.24 -10.46 16.12
CA ASN A 19 8.93 -9.42 16.87
C ASN A 19 10.18 -9.09 16.05
N ILE A 20 10.29 -7.87 15.54
CA ILE A 20 11.46 -7.44 14.74
C ILE A 20 12.75 -7.61 15.57
N GLN A 21 12.65 -7.48 16.89
CA GLN A 21 13.74 -7.71 17.84
C GLN A 21 14.14 -9.19 17.99
N GLN A 22 13.41 -10.13 17.38
CA GLN A 22 13.69 -11.57 17.41
C GLN A 22 14.15 -12.13 16.05
N THR A 23 14.41 -11.28 15.05
CA THR A 23 15.10 -11.78 13.86
C THR A 23 16.52 -12.21 14.26
N ASN A 24 16.86 -13.48 14.05
CA ASN A 24 18.22 -13.99 14.29
C ASN A 24 19.23 -13.45 13.27
N TYR A 25 18.78 -12.57 12.36
CA TYR A 25 19.55 -12.02 11.27
C TYR A 25 20.47 -10.92 11.78
N THR A 26 21.77 -11.18 11.75
CA THR A 26 22.75 -10.28 12.36
C THR A 26 23.12 -9.14 11.42
N ILE A 27 23.75 -8.09 11.98
CA ILE A 27 24.28 -7.00 11.18
C ILE A 27 25.34 -7.49 10.20
N GLU A 28 26.18 -8.45 10.60
CA GLU A 28 27.23 -9.03 9.75
C GLU A 28 26.63 -9.80 8.57
N GLU A 29 25.53 -10.54 8.79
CA GLU A 29 24.80 -11.23 7.72
C GLU A 29 24.20 -10.22 6.72
N ALA A 30 23.61 -9.13 7.23
CA ALA A 30 23.08 -8.07 6.39
C ALA A 30 24.17 -7.36 5.56
N GLU A 31 25.33 -7.07 6.16
CA GLU A 31 26.47 -6.47 5.45
C GLU A 31 27.03 -7.40 4.38
N ALA A 32 27.15 -8.70 4.67
CA ALA A 32 27.61 -9.69 3.70
C ALA A 32 26.63 -9.83 2.52
N ALA A 33 25.32 -9.89 2.79
CA ALA A 33 24.29 -9.93 1.75
C ALA A 33 24.31 -8.66 0.89
N ASN A 34 24.40 -7.48 1.51
CA ASN A 34 24.50 -6.20 0.81
C ASN A 34 25.74 -6.12 -0.09
N HIS A 35 26.89 -6.60 0.39
CA HIS A 35 28.11 -6.65 -0.42
C HIS A 35 27.95 -7.59 -1.61
N GLY A 36 27.40 -8.79 -1.41
CA GLY A 36 27.12 -9.75 -2.48
C GLY A 36 26.15 -9.17 -3.53
N PHE A 37 25.12 -8.46 -3.09
CA PHE A 37 24.19 -7.76 -3.96
C PHE A 37 24.88 -6.68 -4.82
N ASP A 38 25.67 -5.80 -4.19
CA ASP A 38 26.36 -4.74 -4.91
C ASP A 38 27.33 -5.32 -5.97
N LEU A 39 28.03 -6.41 -5.66
CA LEU A 39 28.85 -7.13 -6.64
C LEU A 39 28.03 -7.70 -7.81
N ALA A 40 26.85 -8.28 -7.54
CA ALA A 40 25.98 -8.82 -8.58
C ALA A 40 25.45 -7.71 -9.51
N VAL A 41 25.06 -6.55 -8.95
CA VAL A 41 24.63 -5.39 -9.75
C VAL A 41 25.78 -4.85 -10.60
N LYS A 42 26.99 -4.72 -10.03
CA LYS A 42 28.17 -4.29 -10.79
C LYS A 42 28.46 -5.23 -11.96
N GLN A 43 28.40 -6.55 -11.74
CA GLN A 43 28.62 -7.52 -12.80
C GLN A 43 27.56 -7.39 -13.90
N PHE A 44 26.28 -7.30 -13.53
CA PHE A 44 25.20 -7.05 -14.48
C PHE A 44 25.44 -5.80 -15.33
N LEU A 45 25.88 -4.69 -14.72
CA LEU A 45 26.17 -3.44 -15.42
C LEU A 45 27.37 -3.56 -16.36
N ARG A 46 28.42 -4.30 -15.98
CA ARG A 46 29.56 -4.61 -16.87
C ARG A 46 29.09 -5.39 -18.09
N ASP A 47 28.34 -6.47 -17.89
CA ASP A 47 27.81 -7.29 -18.97
C ASP A 47 26.92 -6.46 -19.92
N TRP A 48 26.09 -5.57 -19.38
CA TRP A 48 25.25 -4.66 -20.15
C TRP A 48 26.05 -3.65 -21.01
N ILE A 49 27.17 -3.14 -20.47
CA ILE A 49 28.08 -2.24 -21.19
C ILE A 49 28.80 -2.99 -22.31
N GLU A 50 29.32 -4.19 -22.02
CA GLU A 50 30.03 -5.04 -22.99
C GLU A 50 29.17 -5.46 -24.18
N GLN A 51 27.85 -5.61 -23.97
CA GLN A 51 26.88 -5.90 -25.04
C GLN A 51 26.63 -4.69 -25.99
N GLY A 52 27.34 -3.57 -25.82
CA GLY A 52 27.37 -2.46 -26.79
C GLY A 52 26.20 -1.48 -26.66
N THR A 53 25.50 -1.47 -25.53
CA THR A 53 24.28 -0.66 -25.33
C THR A 53 24.55 0.82 -25.01
N VAL A 54 25.81 1.22 -24.85
CA VAL A 54 26.23 2.61 -24.59
C VAL A 54 27.22 3.07 -25.66
N SER A 55 26.98 4.24 -26.26
CA SER A 55 27.89 4.84 -27.24
C SER A 55 29.26 5.12 -26.60
N THR A 56 30.29 4.44 -27.09
CA THR A 56 31.69 4.60 -26.66
C THR A 56 32.23 6.03 -26.84
N LYS A 57 31.51 6.91 -27.53
CA LYS A 57 31.85 8.34 -27.67
C LYS A 57 31.77 9.14 -26.37
N SER A 58 31.17 8.59 -25.31
CA SER A 58 31.17 9.20 -23.98
C SER A 58 32.34 8.75 -23.08
N LEU A 59 33.18 7.81 -23.57
CA LEU A 59 34.37 7.28 -22.92
C LEU A 59 35.68 7.90 -23.46
N GLU A 60 35.62 9.03 -24.18
CA GLU A 60 36.82 9.73 -24.69
C GLU A 60 37.62 10.47 -23.59
N GLY A 61 37.20 10.38 -22.33
CA GLY A 61 38.09 10.58 -21.19
C GLY A 61 38.42 9.22 -20.59
N GLU A 62 39.70 8.94 -20.35
CA GLU A 62 40.21 7.81 -19.55
C GLU A 62 39.75 7.89 -18.08
N GLY A 63 38.44 8.09 -17.84
CA GLY A 63 37.76 7.87 -16.58
C GLY A 63 37.29 6.41 -16.56
N ASP A 64 37.83 5.66 -15.61
CA ASP A 64 37.79 4.21 -15.47
C ASP A 64 36.40 3.62 -15.73
N THR A 65 36.32 2.53 -16.51
CA THR A 65 35.06 1.77 -16.69
C THR A 65 34.46 1.39 -15.33
N GLU A 66 35.32 1.15 -14.34
CA GLU A 66 34.90 0.87 -12.97
C GLU A 66 34.26 2.10 -12.30
N GLU A 67 34.77 3.32 -12.53
CA GLU A 67 34.15 4.55 -12.02
C GLU A 67 32.76 4.76 -12.63
N PHE A 68 32.62 4.49 -13.94
CA PHE A 68 31.32 4.56 -14.59
C PHE A 68 30.35 3.50 -14.05
N VAL A 69 30.79 2.26 -13.85
CA VAL A 69 29.98 1.20 -13.22
C VAL A 69 29.57 1.62 -11.81
N GLU A 70 30.49 2.20 -11.05
CA GLU A 70 30.28 2.62 -9.67
C GLU A 70 29.35 3.82 -9.53
N GLN A 71 29.23 4.73 -10.51
CA GLN A 71 28.50 5.99 -10.32
C GLN A 71 27.41 6.27 -11.37
N GLY A 72 27.64 5.90 -12.62
CA GLY A 72 26.82 6.35 -13.76
C GLY A 72 26.03 5.27 -14.47
N ALA A 73 26.51 4.03 -14.47
CA ALA A 73 26.00 2.96 -15.32
C ALA A 73 24.54 2.61 -15.01
N LEU A 74 24.17 2.48 -13.73
CA LEU A 74 22.80 2.16 -13.33
C LEU A 74 21.80 3.23 -13.82
N ARG A 75 22.13 4.51 -13.62
CA ARG A 75 21.30 5.62 -14.07
C ARG A 75 21.20 5.68 -15.61
N SER A 76 22.27 5.32 -16.30
CA SER A 76 22.28 5.20 -17.75
C SER A 76 21.41 4.03 -18.19
N PHE A 77 21.50 2.87 -17.53
CA PHE A 77 20.69 1.69 -17.82
C PHE A 77 19.20 1.99 -17.75
N PHE A 78 18.71 2.59 -16.65
CA PHE A 78 17.33 3.04 -16.53
C PHE A 78 16.93 4.07 -17.59
N LYS A 79 17.84 4.94 -18.04
CA LYS A 79 17.54 5.93 -19.09
C LYS A 79 17.28 5.29 -20.46
N HIS A 80 17.94 4.16 -20.75
CA HIS A 80 17.88 3.52 -22.07
C HIS A 80 16.82 2.41 -22.13
N ARG A 81 16.11 2.12 -21.04
CA ARG A 81 15.16 1.01 -20.94
C ARG A 81 13.98 1.36 -20.05
N GLU A 82 12.77 1.26 -20.61
CA GLU A 82 11.52 1.38 -19.86
C GLU A 82 11.30 0.16 -18.93
N ASP A 83 11.80 -1.03 -19.31
CA ASP A 83 11.73 -2.28 -18.54
C ASP A 83 12.94 -2.51 -17.61
N ALA A 84 13.67 -1.45 -17.24
CA ALA A 84 14.94 -1.56 -16.53
C ALA A 84 14.83 -2.29 -15.20
N PHE A 85 13.81 -1.97 -14.39
CA PHE A 85 13.68 -2.60 -13.08
C PHE A 85 13.34 -4.08 -13.23
N GLU A 86 12.43 -4.41 -14.12
CA GLU A 86 12.03 -5.78 -14.41
C GLU A 86 13.22 -6.62 -14.92
N ARG A 87 14.14 -6.02 -15.69
CA ARG A 87 15.38 -6.65 -16.16
C ARG A 87 16.35 -6.96 -15.02
N LEU A 88 16.47 -6.07 -14.05
CA LEU A 88 17.23 -6.34 -12.83
C LEU A 88 16.61 -7.51 -12.04
N LEU A 89 15.28 -7.57 -11.98
CA LEU A 89 14.54 -8.65 -11.31
C LEU A 89 14.59 -10.00 -12.06
N GLU A 90 15.13 -10.07 -13.27
CA GLU A 90 15.42 -11.36 -13.94
C GLU A 90 16.72 -11.99 -13.48
N GLN A 91 17.63 -11.21 -12.89
CA GLN A 91 18.89 -11.73 -12.39
C GLN A 91 18.65 -12.35 -11.02
N GLU A 92 18.74 -13.67 -10.92
CA GLU A 92 18.42 -14.42 -9.67
C GLU A 92 19.10 -13.82 -8.42
N PRO A 93 20.40 -13.47 -8.43
CA PRO A 93 21.06 -12.93 -7.24
C PRO A 93 20.51 -11.55 -6.83
N ILE A 94 20.15 -10.72 -7.81
CA ILE A 94 19.58 -9.38 -7.59
C ILE A 94 18.14 -9.52 -7.08
N ALA A 95 17.35 -10.34 -7.76
CA ALA A 95 15.94 -10.58 -7.44
C ALA A 95 15.79 -11.15 -6.02
N ARG A 96 16.58 -12.18 -5.67
CA ARG A 96 16.58 -12.80 -4.35
C ARG A 96 16.81 -11.77 -3.24
N HIS A 97 17.79 -10.88 -3.42
CA HIS A 97 18.11 -9.85 -2.43
C HIS A 97 16.99 -8.81 -2.31
N LEU A 98 16.48 -8.28 -3.43
CA LEU A 98 15.42 -7.27 -3.42
C LEU A 98 14.08 -7.82 -2.89
N LEU A 99 13.83 -9.12 -3.08
CA LEU A 99 12.64 -9.84 -2.61
C LEU A 99 12.89 -10.60 -1.31
N ARG A 100 13.94 -10.26 -0.56
CA ARG A 100 14.20 -10.91 0.72
C ARG A 100 13.03 -10.70 1.69
N PRO A 101 12.62 -11.75 2.41
CA PRO A 101 11.57 -11.64 3.41
C PRO A 101 12.06 -10.81 4.60
N ILE A 102 11.15 -10.35 5.45
CA ILE A 102 11.49 -9.41 6.51
C ILE A 102 12.45 -9.97 7.56
N ASP A 103 12.44 -11.28 7.77
CA ASP A 103 13.34 -11.99 8.66
C ASP A 103 14.78 -12.04 8.14
N GLU A 104 15.04 -11.61 6.91
CA GLU A 104 16.37 -11.41 6.30
C GLU A 104 16.73 -9.90 6.20
N VAL A 105 16.10 -9.04 7.02
CA VAL A 105 16.32 -7.59 7.00
C VAL A 105 16.75 -7.12 8.36
N TYR A 106 17.96 -6.56 8.42
CA TYR A 106 18.43 -5.86 9.61
C TYR A 106 17.90 -4.42 9.64
N PHE A 107 17.22 -4.07 10.72
CA PHE A 107 16.72 -2.71 10.99
C PHE A 107 17.56 -2.02 12.07
N GLN A 108 17.94 -0.77 11.83
CA GLN A 108 18.72 0.01 12.80
C GLN A 108 17.83 0.52 13.96
N ASN A 109 18.30 0.31 15.20
CA ASN A 109 17.51 0.37 16.44
C ASN A 109 16.66 1.64 16.67
N ASP A 110 17.13 2.83 16.27
CA ASP A 110 16.45 4.08 16.67
C ASP A 110 15.38 4.57 15.68
N ALA A 111 15.49 4.18 14.40
CA ALA A 111 14.62 4.69 13.33
C ALA A 111 13.89 3.60 12.54
N TYR A 112 14.16 2.33 12.85
CA TYR A 112 13.79 1.18 12.03
C TYR A 112 14.14 1.41 10.55
N GLU A 113 15.31 2.02 10.28
CA GLU A 113 15.81 2.16 8.92
C GLU A 113 16.41 0.81 8.50
N PRO A 114 15.99 0.22 7.37
CA PRO A 114 16.59 -1.01 6.89
C PRO A 114 18.01 -0.74 6.41
N LEU A 115 18.93 -1.64 6.76
CA LEU A 115 20.31 -1.60 6.25
C LEU A 115 20.32 -2.07 4.78
N LEU A 116 20.17 -1.13 3.86
CA LEU A 116 20.16 -1.40 2.42
C LEU A 116 21.56 -1.23 1.80
N ALA A 117 21.84 -2.06 0.79
CA ALA A 117 23.03 -1.95 -0.05
C ALA A 117 23.09 -0.61 -0.81
N GLN A 118 24.26 -0.25 -1.32
CA GLN A 118 24.44 1.04 -2.00
C GLN A 118 23.65 1.08 -3.32
N PHE A 119 23.77 0.05 -4.15
CA PHE A 119 23.00 -0.03 -5.39
C PHE A 119 21.52 -0.23 -5.14
N GLU A 120 21.13 -0.88 -4.03
CA GLU A 120 19.72 -1.09 -3.67
C GLU A 120 19.02 0.26 -3.44
N LYS A 121 19.65 1.16 -2.66
CA LYS A 121 19.17 2.53 -2.45
C LYS A 121 19.00 3.28 -3.76
N ARG A 122 20.00 3.19 -4.66
CA ARG A 122 19.98 3.86 -5.96
C ARG A 122 18.88 3.34 -6.88
N ILE A 123 18.69 2.02 -6.95
CA ILE A 123 17.63 1.39 -7.74
C ILE A 123 16.28 1.97 -7.34
N TYR A 124 15.96 1.97 -6.05
CA TYR A 124 14.68 2.49 -5.56
C TYR A 124 14.51 3.99 -5.83
N ASN A 125 15.56 4.80 -5.62
CA ASN A 125 15.52 6.23 -5.86
C ASN A 125 15.36 6.58 -7.35
N ILE A 126 16.04 5.86 -8.25
CA ILE A 126 15.94 6.05 -9.70
C ILE A 126 14.55 5.62 -10.20
N ALA A 127 14.08 4.45 -9.79
CA ALA A 127 12.78 3.91 -10.19
C ALA A 127 11.62 4.85 -9.81
N ALA A 128 11.66 5.40 -8.59
CA ALA A 128 10.64 6.34 -8.12
C ALA A 128 10.63 7.67 -8.87
N GLN A 129 11.77 8.14 -9.37
CA GLN A 129 11.86 9.43 -10.06
C GLN A 129 11.53 9.37 -11.55
N ARG A 130 11.84 8.25 -12.21
CA ARG A 130 11.88 8.21 -13.68
C ARG A 130 10.77 7.41 -14.30
N GLU A 131 10.38 6.31 -13.68
CA GLU A 131 9.51 5.32 -14.32
C GLU A 131 8.11 5.25 -13.69
N HIS A 132 7.83 6.02 -12.63
CA HIS A 132 6.63 5.84 -11.80
C HIS A 132 6.47 4.38 -11.34
N LEU A 133 7.61 3.71 -11.10
CA LEU A 133 7.72 2.36 -10.58
C LEU A 133 8.13 2.44 -9.11
N GLU A 134 7.43 3.27 -8.33
CA GLU A 134 7.73 3.43 -6.91
C GLU A 134 7.59 2.07 -6.21
N VAL A 135 8.66 1.65 -5.55
CA VAL A 135 8.59 0.56 -4.57
C VAL A 135 8.28 1.21 -3.22
N PRO A 136 7.08 1.01 -2.68
CA PRO A 136 6.62 1.83 -1.57
C PRO A 136 7.55 1.81 -0.37
N PHE A 137 7.75 2.99 0.21
CA PHE A 137 8.60 3.22 1.37
C PHE A 137 10.10 2.91 1.16
N ARG A 138 10.56 2.45 0.00
CA ARG A 138 11.97 2.07 -0.22
C ARG A 138 12.87 3.20 -0.68
N TYR A 139 12.29 4.21 -1.31
CA TYR A 139 13.02 5.38 -1.79
C TYR A 139 13.08 6.48 -0.73
N SER A 140 14.12 7.29 -0.80
CA SER A 140 14.36 8.45 0.05
C SER A 140 13.76 9.72 -0.57
N PRO A 141 13.38 10.75 0.20
CA PRO A 141 12.97 12.03 -0.36
C PRO A 141 14.15 12.69 -1.11
N LEU A 142 13.85 13.55 -2.11
CA LEU A 142 14.88 14.22 -2.94
C LEU A 142 15.94 14.96 -2.11
N SER A 143 15.55 15.53 -0.97
CA SER A 143 16.45 16.21 -0.04
C SER A 143 17.51 15.30 0.59
N ARG A 144 17.33 13.98 0.53
CA ARG A 144 18.24 12.95 1.03
C ARG A 144 18.92 12.17 -0.08
N GLN A 145 18.87 12.64 -1.31
CA GLN A 145 19.50 11.96 -2.43
C GLN A 145 20.73 12.73 -2.91
N GLY A 146 21.86 12.03 -3.01
CA GLY A 146 23.06 12.53 -3.67
C GLY A 146 22.91 12.52 -5.19
N THR A 147 23.94 13.01 -5.88
CA THR A 147 23.96 13.20 -7.34
C THR A 147 23.64 11.93 -8.15
N TYR A 148 24.01 10.76 -7.63
CA TYR A 148 23.84 9.46 -8.26
C TYR A 148 22.63 8.67 -7.74
N GLY A 149 21.81 9.28 -6.88
CA GLY A 149 20.69 8.62 -6.20
C GLY A 149 21.10 7.86 -4.93
N ASP A 150 22.33 8.06 -4.43
CA ASP A 150 22.73 7.58 -3.10
C ASP A 150 21.89 8.23 -2.01
N THR A 151 21.56 7.50 -0.95
CA THR A 151 20.89 8.11 0.20
C THR A 151 21.93 8.74 1.13
N ILE A 152 21.84 10.06 1.34
CA ILE A 152 22.68 10.83 2.27
C ILE A 152 22.27 10.44 3.70
N GLN A 153 23.23 10.04 4.53
CA GLN A 153 22.94 9.67 5.92
C GLN A 153 22.70 10.94 6.76
N LEU A 154 21.89 10.83 7.81
CA LEU A 154 21.59 11.97 8.67
C LEU A 154 22.78 12.40 9.53
N THR A 155 23.75 11.51 9.72
CA THR A 155 25.04 11.83 10.34
C THR A 155 25.95 12.65 9.41
N ASP A 156 25.64 12.72 8.11
CA ASP A 156 26.45 13.44 7.12
C ASP A 156 26.11 14.93 7.04
N THR A 157 25.12 15.40 7.83
CA THR A 157 24.86 16.84 7.96
C THR A 157 25.91 17.45 8.89
N ASN A 158 26.74 18.36 8.34
CA ASN A 158 27.83 19.10 9.00
C ASN A 158 27.43 19.84 10.30
N GLY A 159 27.10 19.12 11.37
CA GLY A 159 26.77 19.69 12.68
C GLY A 159 25.48 20.50 12.76
N GLU A 160 24.66 20.55 11.70
CA GLU A 160 23.31 21.10 11.82
C GLU A 160 22.42 20.09 12.56
N PRO A 161 21.56 20.53 13.51
CA PRO A 161 20.61 19.63 14.15
C PRO A 161 19.75 18.98 13.06
N PRO A 162 19.54 17.65 13.10
CA PRO A 162 18.75 16.98 12.10
C PRO A 162 17.38 17.64 12.05
N ARG A 163 17.03 18.21 10.90
CA ARG A 163 15.66 18.66 10.67
C ARG A 163 14.81 17.40 10.66
N GLU A 164 14.08 17.17 11.73
CA GLU A 164 13.07 16.12 11.81
C GLU A 164 11.95 16.45 10.80
N ASP A 165 12.15 16.02 9.56
CA ASP A 165 11.16 16.11 8.50
C ASP A 165 10.48 14.74 8.33
N ILE A 166 9.17 14.75 8.13
CA ILE A 166 8.39 13.53 8.00
C ILE A 166 8.72 12.85 6.67
N GLY A 167 8.98 11.54 6.74
CA GLY A 167 9.39 10.75 5.58
C GLY A 167 10.89 10.74 5.33
N VAL A 168 11.67 11.36 6.22
CA VAL A 168 13.11 11.18 6.29
C VAL A 168 13.45 9.71 6.55
N TYR A 169 12.80 9.06 7.52
CA TYR A 169 13.09 7.69 7.93
C TYR A 169 12.06 6.71 7.38
N PHE A 170 12.47 5.46 7.17
CA PHE A 170 11.62 4.37 6.68
C PHE A 170 10.30 4.25 7.45
N GLY A 171 10.38 4.25 8.78
CA GLY A 171 9.22 4.18 9.67
C GLY A 171 8.27 5.37 9.57
N THR A 172 8.69 6.49 8.97
CA THR A 172 7.90 7.72 8.85
C THR A 172 7.57 8.13 7.41
N ARG A 173 8.00 7.35 6.40
CA ARG A 173 7.65 7.57 4.98
C ARG A 173 6.13 7.53 4.78
N ARG A 174 5.61 8.39 3.91
CA ARG A 174 4.16 8.41 3.63
C ARG A 174 3.78 7.29 2.68
N THR A 175 2.54 6.85 2.78
CA THR A 175 1.97 5.90 1.82
C THR A 175 1.78 6.61 0.47
N ASP A 176 2.34 6.04 -0.59
CA ASP A 176 2.21 6.50 -1.98
C ASP A 176 1.03 5.82 -2.71
N SER A 177 0.84 6.15 -3.99
CA SER A 177 -0.21 5.55 -4.83
C SER A 177 -0.07 4.04 -4.97
N THR A 178 1.16 3.53 -5.12
CA THR A 178 1.42 2.10 -5.30
C THR A 178 1.01 1.31 -4.06
N ALA A 179 1.35 1.79 -2.86
CA ALA A 179 0.90 1.18 -1.62
C ALA A 179 -0.63 1.23 -1.46
N LEU A 180 -1.27 2.35 -1.80
CA LEU A 180 -2.74 2.45 -1.77
C LEU A 180 -3.40 1.46 -2.74
N THR A 181 -2.85 1.26 -3.93
CA THR A 181 -3.34 0.26 -4.90
C THR A 181 -3.19 -1.17 -4.37
N ILE A 182 -2.07 -1.49 -3.72
CA ILE A 182 -1.86 -2.81 -3.10
C ILE A 182 -2.88 -3.05 -1.98
N LEU A 183 -3.07 -2.08 -1.09
CA LEU A 183 -4.07 -2.18 -0.01
C LEU A 183 -5.49 -2.32 -0.57
N ALA A 184 -5.84 -1.55 -1.60
CA ALA A 184 -7.12 -1.65 -2.29
C ALA A 184 -7.37 -3.05 -2.87
N HIS A 185 -6.36 -3.64 -3.53
CA HIS A 185 -6.46 -4.98 -4.08
C HIS A 185 -6.66 -6.04 -2.97
N GLN A 186 -5.94 -5.91 -1.85
CA GLN A 186 -6.14 -6.79 -0.69
C GLN A 186 -7.56 -6.72 -0.14
N LEU A 187 -8.15 -5.52 -0.05
CA LEU A 187 -9.54 -5.35 0.41
C LEU A 187 -10.55 -5.95 -0.57
N ARG A 188 -10.37 -5.71 -1.88
CA ARG A 188 -11.23 -6.30 -2.92
C ARG A 188 -11.19 -7.83 -2.86
N TRP A 189 -10.01 -8.41 -2.66
CA TRP A 189 -9.88 -9.86 -2.50
C TRP A 189 -10.61 -10.37 -1.25
N GLU A 190 -10.45 -9.70 -0.11
CA GLU A 190 -11.17 -10.05 1.12
C GLU A 190 -12.70 -10.08 0.89
N ALA A 191 -13.22 -9.11 0.14
CA ALA A 191 -14.64 -9.03 -0.20
C ALA A 191 -15.09 -10.17 -1.16
N MET A 192 -14.21 -10.62 -2.07
CA MET A 192 -14.50 -11.70 -3.03
C MET A 192 -14.47 -13.10 -2.42
N VAL A 193 -13.81 -13.31 -1.27
CA VAL A 193 -13.80 -14.62 -0.61
C VAL A 193 -15.25 -15.03 -0.30
N PRO A 194 -15.72 -16.25 -0.66
CA PRO A 194 -17.09 -16.67 -0.41
C PRO A 194 -17.48 -16.57 1.08
N SER A 195 -18.73 -16.23 1.33
CA SER A 195 -19.35 -16.10 2.65
C SER A 195 -20.53 -17.06 2.74
N GLU A 196 -20.77 -17.64 3.92
CA GLU A 196 -21.99 -18.40 4.20
C GLU A 196 -23.22 -17.49 4.35
N PHE A 197 -23.00 -16.19 4.56
CA PHE A 197 -24.03 -15.17 4.74
C PHE A 197 -24.23 -14.33 3.48
N GLU A 198 -25.49 -13.97 3.20
CA GLU A 198 -25.96 -13.34 1.96
C GLU A 198 -25.86 -11.80 1.92
N LEU A 199 -24.94 -11.16 2.67
CA LEU A 199 -24.72 -9.72 2.56
C LEU A 199 -23.55 -9.45 1.60
N PRO A 200 -23.79 -9.03 0.34
CA PRO A 200 -22.71 -8.80 -0.61
C PRO A 200 -21.92 -7.56 -0.23
N VAL A 201 -20.60 -7.64 -0.39
CA VAL A 201 -19.69 -6.56 -0.01
C VAL A 201 -18.95 -6.03 -1.24
N HIS A 202 -19.01 -4.72 -1.45
CA HIS A 202 -18.35 -4.00 -2.53
C HIS A 202 -17.28 -3.07 -1.95
N VAL A 203 -16.12 -2.97 -2.59
CA VAL A 203 -14.98 -2.19 -2.10
C VAL A 203 -14.67 -1.03 -3.02
N ILE A 204 -14.75 0.19 -2.50
CA ILE A 204 -14.60 1.45 -3.26
C ILE A 204 -13.31 2.16 -2.83
N THR A 205 -12.39 2.25 -3.79
CA THR A 205 -11.00 2.68 -3.55
C THR A 205 -10.53 3.73 -4.57
N GLU A 206 -11.46 4.39 -5.25
CA GLU A 206 -11.20 5.42 -6.27
C GLU A 206 -11.80 6.78 -5.87
N GLY A 207 -11.25 7.86 -6.45
CA GLY A 207 -11.71 9.24 -6.22
C GLY A 207 -11.43 9.78 -4.81
N TYR A 208 -12.17 10.77 -4.36
CA TYR A 208 -12.22 11.19 -2.95
C TYR A 208 -13.52 10.72 -2.31
N MET A 209 -13.68 10.95 -1.01
CA MET A 209 -14.88 10.52 -0.29
C MET A 209 -16.20 10.97 -0.96
N ASP A 210 -16.26 12.16 -1.58
CA ASP A 210 -17.46 12.60 -2.32
C ASP A 210 -17.70 11.73 -3.58
N ASP A 211 -16.65 11.50 -4.38
CA ASP A 211 -16.71 10.66 -5.57
C ASP A 211 -17.06 9.20 -5.22
N SER A 212 -16.53 8.69 -4.10
CA SER A 212 -16.84 7.36 -3.59
C SER A 212 -18.31 7.24 -3.20
N LEU A 213 -18.88 8.23 -2.50
CA LEU A 213 -20.31 8.26 -2.17
C LEU A 213 -21.19 8.29 -3.43
N ARG A 214 -20.82 9.11 -4.44
CA ARG A 214 -21.51 9.13 -5.75
C ARG A 214 -21.43 7.78 -6.46
N SER A 215 -20.28 7.13 -6.40
CA SER A 215 -20.08 5.80 -6.97
C SER A 215 -21.00 4.78 -6.28
N VAL A 216 -21.07 4.79 -4.94
CA VAL A 216 -21.99 3.93 -4.17
C VAL A 216 -23.44 4.12 -4.61
N LYS A 217 -23.89 5.37 -4.75
CA LYS A 217 -25.24 5.66 -5.25
C LYS A 217 -25.46 5.08 -6.64
N ALA A 218 -24.57 5.36 -7.59
CA ALA A 218 -24.68 4.89 -8.97
C ALA A 218 -24.70 3.36 -9.06
N MET A 219 -23.84 2.65 -8.30
CA MET A 219 -23.87 1.19 -8.26
C MET A 219 -25.16 0.65 -7.62
N THR A 220 -25.71 1.34 -6.62
CA THR A 220 -26.98 0.94 -6.01
C THR A 220 -28.14 1.11 -6.99
N GLU A 221 -28.16 2.19 -7.77
CA GLU A 221 -29.13 2.41 -8.84
C GLU A 221 -29.00 1.32 -9.92
N GLN A 222 -27.78 0.97 -10.32
CA GLN A 222 -27.53 -0.12 -11.26
C GLN A 222 -28.02 -1.48 -10.73
N LEU A 223 -27.74 -1.80 -9.46
CA LEU A 223 -28.22 -3.05 -8.83
C LEU A 223 -29.76 -3.13 -8.83
N ASN A 224 -30.45 -2.01 -8.67
CA ASN A 224 -31.90 -1.95 -8.77
C ASN A 224 -32.38 -2.25 -10.19
N GLU A 225 -31.73 -1.67 -11.21
CA GLU A 225 -32.01 -1.96 -12.63
C GLU A 225 -31.78 -3.44 -12.97
N GLU A 226 -30.80 -4.07 -12.31
CA GLU A 226 -30.49 -5.51 -12.41
C GLU A 226 -31.46 -6.40 -11.61
N GLY A 227 -32.39 -5.81 -10.85
CA GLY A 227 -33.42 -6.52 -10.09
C GLY A 227 -32.95 -7.08 -8.75
N ALA A 228 -31.82 -6.62 -8.22
CA ALA A 228 -31.41 -6.92 -6.85
C ALA A 228 -32.35 -6.22 -5.87
N THR A 229 -32.75 -6.91 -4.80
CA THR A 229 -33.67 -6.36 -3.77
C THR A 229 -33.10 -6.43 -2.36
N GLN A 230 -32.04 -7.22 -2.15
CA GLN A 230 -31.41 -7.38 -0.84
C GLN A 230 -30.45 -6.22 -0.55
N PRO A 231 -30.18 -5.91 0.73
CA PRO A 231 -29.16 -4.94 1.10
C PRO A 231 -27.76 -5.32 0.60
N HIS A 232 -26.96 -4.32 0.24
CA HIS A 232 -25.55 -4.43 -0.13
C HIS A 232 -24.69 -3.55 0.78
N CYS A 233 -23.52 -4.05 1.13
CA CYS A 233 -22.53 -3.34 1.90
C CYS A 233 -21.47 -2.73 0.97
N PHE A 234 -21.19 -1.44 1.12
CA PHE A 234 -20.15 -0.73 0.39
C PHE A 234 -19.10 -0.21 1.37
N VAL A 235 -17.87 -0.69 1.24
CA VAL A 235 -16.74 -0.31 2.09
C VAL A 235 -15.82 0.62 1.31
N ILE A 236 -15.67 1.85 1.80
CA ILE A 236 -14.86 2.91 1.20
C ILE A 236 -13.55 3.04 1.99
N GLN A 237 -12.41 3.08 1.31
CA GLN A 237 -11.13 3.48 1.90
C GLN A 237 -10.50 4.58 1.06
N ARG A 238 -10.68 5.85 1.45
CA ARG A 238 -10.18 7.00 0.66
C ARG A 238 -9.80 8.21 1.50
N ARG A 239 -9.04 9.09 0.84
CA ARG A 239 -8.80 10.45 1.34
C ARG A 239 -10.13 11.20 1.42
N HIS A 240 -10.28 12.02 2.44
CA HIS A 240 -11.50 12.78 2.62
C HIS A 240 -11.71 13.84 1.53
N ALA A 241 -10.64 14.46 1.04
CA ALA A 241 -10.64 15.42 -0.07
C ALA A 241 -9.27 15.51 -0.77
N ALA A 242 -9.21 16.25 -1.88
CA ALA A 242 -8.02 16.44 -2.70
C ALA A 242 -6.89 17.21 -2.00
N ASP A 243 -7.25 18.19 -1.19
CA ASP A 243 -6.34 18.98 -0.36
C ASP A 243 -5.99 18.28 0.96
N ASP A 244 -6.68 17.19 1.28
CA ASP A 244 -6.44 16.43 2.50
C ASP A 244 -5.46 15.27 2.27
N ARG A 245 -4.61 15.07 3.28
CA ARG A 245 -3.61 14.01 3.30
C ARG A 245 -4.07 12.80 4.10
N HIS A 246 -5.12 12.97 4.90
CA HIS A 246 -5.67 11.94 5.76
C HIS A 246 -6.58 10.96 5.01
N LEU A 247 -6.42 9.67 5.30
CA LEU A 247 -7.34 8.62 4.85
C LEU A 247 -8.40 8.33 5.92
N GLY A 248 -9.63 8.16 5.47
CA GLY A 248 -10.73 7.61 6.25
C GLY A 248 -11.24 6.31 5.66
N ALA A 249 -12.02 5.61 6.48
CA ALA A 249 -12.83 4.47 6.08
C ALA A 249 -14.32 4.79 6.28
N ALA A 250 -15.18 4.21 5.46
CA ALA A 250 -16.61 4.27 5.67
C ALA A 250 -17.27 2.97 5.21
N LEU A 251 -18.37 2.60 5.86
CA LEU A 251 -19.25 1.52 5.44
C LEU A 251 -20.65 2.09 5.22
N LEU A 252 -21.22 1.83 4.05
CA LEU A 252 -22.60 2.17 3.73
C LEU A 252 -23.38 0.88 3.49
N VAL A 253 -24.54 0.77 4.12
CA VAL A 253 -25.53 -0.25 3.78
C VAL A 253 -26.57 0.41 2.88
N MET A 254 -26.71 -0.09 1.66
CA MET A 254 -27.67 0.40 0.68
C MET A 254 -28.67 -0.69 0.37
N ASN A 255 -29.95 -0.33 0.28
CA ASN A 255 -30.95 -1.20 -0.34
C ASN A 255 -31.16 -0.72 -1.79
N PRO A 256 -30.93 -1.57 -2.81
CA PRO A 256 -31.23 -1.25 -4.20
C PRO A 256 -32.66 -0.74 -4.43
N GLU A 257 -33.65 -1.19 -3.67
CA GLU A 257 -35.04 -0.71 -3.78
C GLU A 257 -35.20 0.77 -3.36
N LEU A 258 -34.24 1.31 -2.61
CA LEU A 258 -34.23 2.71 -2.15
C LEU A 258 -32.82 3.33 -2.31
N PRO A 259 -32.34 3.54 -3.56
CA PRO A 259 -30.97 3.96 -3.82
C PRO A 259 -30.68 5.40 -3.38
N SER A 260 -31.73 6.20 -3.17
CA SER A 260 -31.63 7.59 -2.74
C SER A 260 -31.35 7.76 -1.25
N LEU A 261 -31.44 6.71 -0.44
CA LEU A 261 -31.27 6.79 1.01
C LEU A 261 -30.48 5.58 1.54
N PRO A 262 -29.27 5.79 2.09
CA PRO A 262 -28.56 4.74 2.81
C PRO A 262 -29.37 4.23 4.01
N GLN A 263 -29.38 2.91 4.21
CA GLN A 263 -29.99 2.32 5.41
C GLN A 263 -29.16 2.65 6.65
N ARG A 264 -27.83 2.57 6.53
CA ARG A 264 -26.86 2.80 7.60
C ARG A 264 -25.56 3.36 7.04
N ILE A 265 -24.92 4.28 7.77
CA ILE A 265 -23.62 4.84 7.40
C ILE A 265 -22.71 4.79 8.62
N ILE A 266 -21.61 4.07 8.55
CA ILE A 266 -20.60 4.02 9.60
C ILE A 266 -19.35 4.73 9.07
N PHE A 267 -18.92 5.79 9.75
CA PHE A 267 -17.71 6.51 9.40
C PHE A 267 -16.59 6.20 10.39
N CYS A 268 -15.47 5.71 9.87
CA CYS A 268 -14.32 5.29 10.63
C CYS A 268 -13.14 6.21 10.32
N ASP A 269 -12.94 7.21 11.17
CA ASP A 269 -11.78 8.11 11.12
C ASP A 269 -10.80 7.75 12.25
N THR A 270 -9.52 7.72 11.90
CA THR A 270 -8.43 7.36 12.82
C THR A 270 -7.98 8.55 13.68
N LEU A 271 -8.34 9.79 13.31
CA LEU A 271 -8.08 11.01 14.07
C LEU A 271 -9.24 11.33 15.02
N ASN A 272 -9.70 10.37 15.83
CA ASN A 272 -10.79 10.62 16.78
C ASN A 272 -10.27 11.35 18.04
N PRO A 273 -10.67 12.61 18.32
CA PRO A 273 -10.26 13.35 19.51
C PRO A 273 -11.00 12.93 20.79
N GLY A 274 -11.90 11.93 20.72
CA GLY A 274 -12.74 11.49 21.85
C GLY A 274 -14.13 12.15 21.89
N GLN A 275 -14.56 12.80 20.81
CA GLN A 275 -15.94 13.28 20.63
C GLN A 275 -16.45 12.93 19.25
N ARG A 276 -15.99 13.65 18.24
CA ARG A 276 -16.29 13.45 16.82
C ARG A 276 -15.03 13.72 16.02
N PRO A 277 -14.80 13.00 14.91
CA PRO A 277 -13.63 13.23 14.09
C PRO A 277 -13.65 14.62 13.44
N PRO A 278 -12.48 15.22 13.13
CA PRO A 278 -12.40 16.55 12.50
C PRO A 278 -13.20 16.67 11.20
N TRP A 279 -13.42 15.56 10.51
CA TRP A 279 -14.14 15.49 9.25
C TRP A 279 -15.65 15.26 9.37
N TRP A 280 -16.17 15.07 10.58
CA TRP A 280 -17.56 14.69 10.81
C TRP A 280 -18.57 15.58 10.07
N ASP A 281 -18.54 16.89 10.32
CA ASP A 281 -19.53 17.81 9.74
C ASP A 281 -19.36 17.96 8.22
N LYS A 282 -18.12 17.94 7.72
CA LYS A 282 -17.85 17.94 6.27
C LYS A 282 -18.35 16.65 5.62
N PHE A 283 -18.22 15.51 6.28
CA PHE A 283 -18.72 14.24 5.78
C PHE A 283 -20.25 14.21 5.78
N LYS A 284 -20.92 14.74 6.82
CA LYS A 284 -22.38 14.95 6.83
C LYS A 284 -22.86 15.75 5.62
N GLN A 285 -22.21 16.89 5.34
CA GLN A 285 -22.54 17.73 4.18
C GLN A 285 -22.40 16.99 2.86
N LYS A 286 -21.36 16.14 2.71
CA LYS A 286 -21.17 15.32 1.51
C LYS A 286 -22.24 14.25 1.37
N ILE A 287 -22.61 13.58 2.46
CA ILE A 287 -23.71 12.61 2.47
C ILE A 287 -24.99 13.27 1.98
N ASP A 288 -25.37 14.41 2.57
CA ASP A 288 -26.63 15.09 2.23
C ASP A 288 -26.63 15.67 0.80
N ALA A 289 -25.45 16.03 0.27
CA ALA A 289 -25.31 16.48 -1.10
C ALA A 289 -25.46 15.33 -2.12
N VAL A 290 -25.02 14.11 -1.78
CA VAL A 290 -25.10 12.92 -2.66
C VAL A 290 -26.47 12.23 -2.54
N PHE A 291 -27.02 12.20 -1.33
CA PHE A 291 -28.30 11.58 -0.97
C PHE A 291 -29.30 12.63 -0.46
N PRO A 292 -29.68 13.62 -1.29
CA PRO A 292 -30.60 14.67 -0.86
C PRO A 292 -31.95 14.09 -0.49
N GLN A 293 -32.45 14.46 0.68
CA GLN A 293 -33.80 14.10 1.14
C GLN A 293 -34.75 15.29 0.96
N PRO A 294 -36.06 15.05 0.76
CA PRO A 294 -37.07 16.09 0.80
C PRO A 294 -36.99 16.92 2.09
N ALA A 295 -37.37 18.20 2.02
CA ALA A 295 -37.24 19.14 3.14
C ALA A 295 -38.05 18.76 4.40
N ASP A 296 -39.07 17.92 4.23
CA ASP A 296 -39.93 17.37 5.29
C ASP A 296 -39.43 16.05 5.89
N GLN A 297 -38.32 15.51 5.37
CA GLN A 297 -37.70 14.27 5.85
C GLN A 297 -36.36 14.55 6.53
N ALA A 298 -35.96 13.64 7.42
CA ALA A 298 -34.65 13.71 8.04
C ALA A 298 -33.55 13.59 6.97
N PRO A 299 -32.46 14.38 7.06
CA PRO A 299 -31.34 14.26 6.14
C PRO A 299 -30.72 12.86 6.18
N ALA A 300 -30.12 12.42 5.08
CA ALA A 300 -29.46 11.12 5.01
C ALA A 300 -28.33 10.99 6.04
N SER A 301 -27.66 12.10 6.36
CA SER A 301 -26.61 12.17 7.37
C SER A 301 -27.07 11.95 8.81
N ASP A 302 -28.37 11.83 9.08
CA ASP A 302 -28.88 11.37 10.39
C ASP A 302 -28.71 9.86 10.60
N ARG A 303 -28.41 9.11 9.53
CA ARG A 303 -28.02 7.68 9.61
C ARG A 303 -26.52 7.48 9.87
N LEU A 304 -25.78 8.58 10.08
CA LEU A 304 -24.34 8.56 10.28
C LEU A 304 -23.98 8.18 11.73
N GLU A 305 -23.18 7.14 11.86
CA GLU A 305 -22.65 6.63 13.12
C GLU A 305 -21.12 6.77 13.15
N ASP A 306 -20.57 7.01 14.35
CA ASP A 306 -19.12 7.12 14.56
C ASP A 306 -18.52 5.75 14.88
N GLY A 307 -17.90 5.15 13.87
CA GLY A 307 -17.10 3.93 14.01
C GLY A 307 -15.60 4.24 14.16
N GLY A 308 -15.23 5.50 14.37
CA GLY A 308 -13.84 5.95 14.46
C GLY A 308 -13.16 5.48 15.74
N VAL A 309 -11.94 4.95 15.60
CA VAL A 309 -11.09 4.58 16.74
C VAL A 309 -9.87 5.49 16.79
N LYS A 310 -9.40 5.80 17.99
CA LYS A 310 -8.26 6.69 18.19
C LYS A 310 -6.97 6.03 17.72
N LEU A 311 -6.32 6.61 16.71
CA LEU A 311 -4.97 6.24 16.31
C LEU A 311 -4.02 6.50 17.48
N GLN A 312 -3.20 5.50 17.80
CA GLN A 312 -2.18 5.66 18.82
C GLN A 312 -1.12 6.65 18.37
N ARG A 313 -0.62 7.47 19.30
CA ARG A 313 0.52 8.34 18.98
C ARG A 313 1.78 7.48 18.98
N LEU A 314 2.25 7.12 17.78
CA LEU A 314 3.38 6.21 17.62
C LEU A 314 4.73 6.91 17.54
N HIS A 315 4.74 8.20 17.18
CA HIS A 315 5.95 8.95 16.86
C HIS A 315 6.05 10.18 17.77
N ASP A 316 6.77 10.03 18.88
CA ASP A 316 7.07 11.13 19.80
C ASP A 316 7.90 12.21 19.09
N GLY A 317 7.68 13.49 19.43
CA GLY A 317 8.34 14.63 18.77
C GLY A 317 7.70 15.07 17.44
N VAL A 318 6.90 14.21 16.79
CA VAL A 318 6.21 14.53 15.54
C VAL A 318 4.87 15.24 15.83
N PRO A 319 4.60 16.44 15.26
CA PRO A 319 3.33 17.14 15.46
C PRO A 319 2.11 16.28 15.13
N VAL A 320 1.01 16.43 15.87
CA VAL A 320 -0.22 15.60 15.73
C VAL A 320 -0.73 15.52 14.29
N ARG A 321 -0.65 16.64 13.54
CA ARG A 321 -1.02 16.74 12.10
C ARG A 321 -0.14 15.92 11.14
N HIS A 322 0.88 15.26 11.68
CA HIS A 322 1.89 14.50 10.94
C HIS A 322 2.02 13.06 11.43
N GLN A 323 1.16 12.65 12.38
CA GLN A 323 1.03 11.27 12.84
C GLN A 323 0.07 10.46 11.93
N ASP A 324 -0.45 11.08 10.87
CA ASP A 324 -1.29 10.49 9.82
C ASP A 324 -0.52 9.52 8.90
N ILE A 325 0.79 9.35 9.07
CA ILE A 325 1.63 8.53 8.19
C ILE A 325 1.22 7.05 8.11
N ASP A 326 0.60 6.53 9.16
CA ASP A 326 0.12 5.14 9.23
C ASP A 326 -1.40 5.03 9.00
N CYS A 327 -2.09 6.13 8.69
CA CYS A 327 -3.56 6.12 8.51
C CYS A 327 -4.02 5.16 7.42
N ALA A 328 -3.21 4.93 6.38
CA ALA A 328 -3.51 3.98 5.31
C ALA A 328 -3.60 2.54 5.82
N PHE A 329 -2.69 2.11 6.70
CA PHE A 329 -2.72 0.75 7.25
C PHE A 329 -3.81 0.56 8.30
N TYR A 330 -4.05 1.58 9.12
CA TYR A 330 -5.15 1.57 10.09
C TYR A 330 -6.51 1.52 9.39
N THR A 331 -6.75 2.38 8.41
CA THR A 331 -8.01 2.37 7.64
C THR A 331 -8.19 1.10 6.83
N ALA A 332 -7.12 0.55 6.22
CA ALA A 332 -7.20 -0.75 5.54
C ALA A 332 -7.57 -1.88 6.52
N SER A 333 -7.01 -1.85 7.73
CA SER A 333 -7.35 -2.81 8.78
C SER A 333 -8.81 -2.70 9.22
N MET A 334 -9.33 -1.48 9.42
CA MET A 334 -10.75 -1.24 9.72
C MET A 334 -11.65 -1.74 8.59
N CYS A 335 -11.35 -1.38 7.34
CA CYS A 335 -12.11 -1.84 6.19
C CYS A 335 -12.12 -3.37 6.10
N ARG A 336 -10.97 -4.03 6.28
CA ARG A 336 -10.88 -5.49 6.31
C ARG A 336 -11.75 -6.08 7.43
N ALA A 337 -11.66 -5.54 8.64
CA ALA A 337 -12.45 -6.00 9.77
C ALA A 337 -13.96 -5.83 9.54
N LEU A 338 -14.38 -4.73 8.92
CA LEU A 338 -15.79 -4.49 8.55
C LEU A 338 -16.28 -5.43 7.45
N ILE A 339 -15.45 -5.70 6.42
CA ILE A 339 -15.75 -6.71 5.39
C ILE A 339 -15.93 -8.09 6.05
N GLN A 340 -15.00 -8.48 6.93
CA GLN A 340 -15.08 -9.74 7.67
C GLN A 340 -16.30 -9.82 8.58
N LEU A 341 -16.68 -8.69 9.19
CA LEU A 341 -17.86 -8.63 10.05
C LEU A 341 -19.15 -8.80 9.25
N ALA A 342 -19.29 -8.08 8.12
CA ALA A 342 -20.42 -8.22 7.22
C ALA A 342 -20.61 -9.66 6.71
N LYS A 343 -19.50 -10.39 6.54
CA LYS A 343 -19.49 -11.78 6.08
C LYS A 343 -19.63 -12.82 7.19
N ALA A 344 -19.45 -12.45 8.45
CA ALA A 344 -19.53 -13.38 9.58
C ALA A 344 -20.81 -13.19 10.40
N ASP A 345 -21.33 -11.96 10.43
CA ASP A 345 -22.51 -11.56 11.21
C ASP A 345 -23.17 -10.36 10.52
N ALA A 346 -23.93 -10.64 9.46
CA ALA A 346 -24.64 -9.62 8.69
C ALA A 346 -25.65 -8.85 9.55
N GLU A 347 -26.28 -9.51 10.53
CA GLU A 347 -27.28 -8.91 11.39
C GLU A 347 -26.67 -7.83 12.29
N LEU A 348 -25.46 -8.04 12.79
CA LEU A 348 -24.72 -7.01 13.52
C LEU A 348 -24.47 -5.75 12.67
N ILE A 349 -24.13 -5.92 11.38
CA ILE A 349 -23.95 -4.78 10.46
C ILE A 349 -25.28 -4.10 10.11
N LEU A 350 -26.36 -4.84 9.95
CA LEU A 350 -27.66 -4.27 9.57
C LEU A 350 -28.35 -3.59 10.75
N ASN A 351 -28.37 -4.24 11.92
CA ASN A 351 -29.25 -3.89 13.03
C ASN A 351 -28.55 -3.78 14.40
N GLY A 352 -27.27 -4.17 14.52
CA GLY A 352 -26.54 -4.10 15.78
C GLY A 352 -26.09 -2.69 16.17
N SER A 353 -25.79 -2.47 17.46
CA SER A 353 -25.34 -1.15 17.93
C SER A 353 -23.94 -0.80 17.42
N ILE A 354 -23.66 0.50 17.29
CA ILE A 354 -22.34 0.96 16.83
C ILE A 354 -21.22 0.50 17.79
N GLU A 355 -21.47 0.44 19.09
CA GLU A 355 -20.51 -0.04 20.09
C GLU A 355 -20.18 -1.53 19.89
N ALA A 356 -21.19 -2.35 19.55
CA ALA A 356 -21.00 -3.75 19.25
C ALA A 356 -20.20 -3.94 17.95
N VAL A 357 -20.49 -3.14 16.92
CA VAL A 357 -19.72 -3.13 15.66
C VAL A 357 -18.27 -2.74 15.92
N VAL A 358 -18.00 -1.65 16.63
CA VAL A 358 -16.63 -1.18 16.94
C VAL A 358 -15.87 -2.21 17.78
N SER A 359 -16.52 -2.81 18.77
CA SER A 359 -15.94 -3.89 19.58
C SER A 359 -15.53 -5.09 18.71
N GLN A 360 -16.41 -5.56 17.83
CA GLN A 360 -16.12 -6.69 16.95
C GLN A 360 -15.15 -6.35 15.82
N MET A 361 -15.14 -5.10 15.36
CA MET A 361 -14.17 -4.57 14.39
C MET A 361 -12.77 -4.58 15.01
N THR A 362 -12.59 -3.98 16.19
CA THR A 362 -11.27 -3.95 16.87
C THR A 362 -10.78 -5.35 17.26
N ALA A 363 -11.69 -6.27 17.61
CA ALA A 363 -11.36 -7.69 17.82
C ALA A 363 -10.72 -8.36 16.59
N ARG A 364 -11.06 -7.89 15.38
CA ARG A 364 -10.55 -8.37 14.08
C ARG A 364 -9.35 -7.58 13.56
N MET A 365 -8.80 -6.69 14.39
CA MET A 365 -7.61 -5.90 14.08
C MET A 365 -6.44 -6.28 15.01
N PRO A 366 -6.01 -7.55 15.06
CA PRO A 366 -4.98 -8.03 15.98
C PRO A 366 -3.62 -7.36 15.78
N GLU A 367 -3.39 -6.70 14.65
CA GLU A 367 -2.24 -5.83 14.39
C GLU A 367 -2.17 -4.62 15.33
N TYR A 368 -3.31 -4.11 15.80
CA TYR A 368 -3.41 -2.84 16.54
C TYR A 368 -4.06 -3.00 17.92
N TYR A 369 -4.76 -4.10 18.15
CA TYR A 369 -5.51 -4.38 19.38
C TYR A 369 -5.14 -5.75 19.96
N GLU A 370 -4.99 -5.83 21.28
CA GLU A 370 -4.78 -7.09 22.00
C GLU A 370 -6.09 -7.83 22.23
N GLN A 371 -7.13 -7.05 22.54
CA GLN A 371 -8.50 -7.47 22.82
C GLN A 371 -9.47 -6.43 22.23
N PRO A 372 -10.77 -6.74 22.11
CA PRO A 372 -11.76 -5.76 21.69
C PRO A 372 -11.61 -4.44 22.45
N ASN A 373 -11.47 -3.33 21.73
CA ASN A 373 -11.27 -1.97 22.26
C ASN A 373 -10.03 -1.77 23.16
N GLN A 374 -9.13 -2.74 23.25
CA GLN A 374 -7.87 -2.64 23.99
C GLN A 374 -6.69 -2.47 23.02
N PRO A 375 -6.21 -1.24 22.79
CA PRO A 375 -5.07 -1.00 21.92
C PRO A 375 -3.80 -1.66 22.47
N LYS A 376 -2.93 -2.14 21.58
CA LYS A 376 -1.57 -2.58 21.89
C LYS A 376 -0.69 -1.43 22.38
N GLU A 377 0.47 -1.74 22.95
CA GLU A 377 1.48 -0.72 23.24
C GLU A 377 2.05 -0.06 21.95
N PRO A 378 2.37 1.25 21.96
CA PRO A 378 2.88 1.96 20.79
C PRO A 378 4.15 1.36 20.17
N ALA A 379 5.01 0.73 20.98
CA ALA A 379 6.21 0.05 20.49
C ALA A 379 5.86 -1.14 19.59
N GLU A 380 4.92 -1.98 20.01
CA GLU A 380 4.46 -3.14 19.22
C GLU A 380 3.81 -2.71 17.91
N VAL A 381 2.98 -1.65 17.97
CA VAL A 381 2.33 -1.14 16.76
C VAL A 381 3.34 -0.55 15.77
N ARG A 382 4.37 0.14 16.27
CA ARG A 382 5.47 0.62 15.41
C ARG A 382 6.15 -0.53 14.68
N GLU A 383 6.49 -1.61 15.39
CA GLU A 383 7.08 -2.80 14.77
C GLU A 383 6.16 -3.38 13.70
N VAL A 384 4.86 -3.55 14.01
CA VAL A 384 3.87 -4.03 13.04
C VAL A 384 3.82 -3.14 11.79
N ASN A 385 3.83 -1.81 11.94
CA ASN A 385 3.80 -0.90 10.81
C ASN A 385 5.09 -0.95 9.99
N VAL A 386 6.26 -1.12 10.61
CA VAL A 386 7.54 -1.37 9.92
C VAL A 386 7.45 -2.64 9.08
N VAL A 387 6.89 -3.71 9.65
CA VAL A 387 6.65 -4.96 8.91
C VAL A 387 5.74 -4.75 7.70
N ARG A 388 4.63 -4.04 7.90
CA ARG A 388 3.68 -3.73 6.82
C ARG A 388 4.32 -2.90 5.71
N ARG A 389 5.12 -1.90 6.06
CA ARG A 389 5.88 -1.09 5.09
C ARG A 389 6.81 -1.97 4.28
N TRP A 390 7.56 -2.86 4.94
CA TRP A 390 8.45 -3.79 4.24
C TRP A 390 7.69 -4.70 3.29
N ASN A 391 6.62 -5.35 3.77
CA ASN A 391 5.85 -6.29 2.97
C ASN A 391 5.08 -5.61 1.83
N THR A 392 4.71 -4.34 1.98
CA THR A 392 4.08 -3.58 0.89
C THR A 392 5.07 -3.29 -0.24
N GLY A 393 6.31 -2.89 0.10
CA GLY A 393 7.39 -2.76 -0.87
C GLY A 393 7.73 -4.09 -1.56
N TRP A 394 7.82 -5.16 -0.79
CA TRP A 394 8.03 -6.52 -1.30
C TRP A 394 6.92 -6.96 -2.27
N GLN A 395 5.66 -6.70 -1.94
CA GLN A 395 4.53 -7.02 -2.81
C GLN A 395 4.56 -6.23 -4.12
N ALA A 396 5.00 -4.96 -4.09
CA ALA A 396 5.17 -4.16 -5.30
C ALA A 396 6.17 -4.80 -6.27
N LEU A 397 7.34 -5.22 -5.75
CA LEU A 397 8.36 -5.93 -6.54
C LEU A 397 7.84 -7.26 -7.10
N LYS A 398 7.10 -8.03 -6.29
CA LYS A 398 6.48 -9.29 -6.73
C LYS A 398 5.47 -9.07 -7.85
N ASN A 399 4.64 -8.02 -7.76
CA ASN A 399 3.69 -7.66 -8.80
C ASN A 399 4.40 -7.28 -10.11
N MET A 400 5.51 -6.55 -10.05
CA MET A 400 6.32 -6.21 -11.24
C MET A 400 6.82 -7.48 -11.95
N MET A 401 7.34 -8.47 -11.21
CA MET A 401 7.74 -9.76 -11.79
C MET A 401 6.58 -10.53 -12.42
N GLN A 402 5.42 -10.56 -11.76
CA GLN A 402 4.25 -11.31 -12.22
C GLN A 402 3.63 -10.72 -13.48
N ASN A 403 3.54 -9.40 -13.59
CA ASN A 403 3.04 -8.72 -14.78
C ASN A 403 3.88 -9.10 -16.00
N ARG A 404 5.21 -9.12 -15.85
CA ARG A 404 6.11 -9.53 -16.93
C ARG A 404 5.95 -10.99 -17.35
N LEU A 405 5.78 -11.91 -16.40
CA LEU A 405 5.50 -13.31 -16.73
C LEU A 405 4.18 -13.45 -17.50
N THR A 406 3.18 -12.64 -17.16
CA THR A 406 1.89 -12.60 -17.86
C THR A 406 2.04 -12.01 -19.26
N ASP A 407 2.81 -10.93 -19.44
CA ASP A 407 3.09 -10.32 -20.73
C ASP A 407 3.90 -11.24 -21.64
N LEU A 408 4.91 -11.94 -21.10
CA LEU A 408 5.69 -12.95 -21.81
C LEU A 408 4.81 -14.14 -22.22
N ALA A 409 3.95 -14.62 -21.33
CA ALA A 409 2.99 -15.69 -21.65
C ALA A 409 2.01 -15.26 -22.75
N ALA A 410 1.50 -14.02 -22.70
CA ALA A 410 0.64 -13.45 -23.72
C ALA A 410 1.36 -13.37 -25.08
N GLN A 411 2.61 -12.89 -25.12
CA GLN A 411 3.44 -12.83 -26.34
C GLN A 411 3.72 -14.23 -26.93
N LEU A 412 3.95 -15.24 -26.09
CA LEU A 412 4.15 -16.62 -26.53
C LEU A 412 2.86 -17.28 -27.03
N THR A 413 1.70 -16.94 -26.47
CA THR A 413 0.40 -17.43 -26.98
C THR A 413 0.01 -16.81 -28.32
N VAL A 414 0.36 -15.54 -28.56
CA VAL A 414 0.06 -14.84 -29.82
C VAL A 414 0.95 -15.30 -30.99
N SER A 415 2.13 -15.91 -30.72
CA SER A 415 3.03 -16.42 -31.77
C SER A 415 2.63 -17.77 -32.39
N SER A 416 1.50 -18.37 -32.01
CA SER A 416 1.07 -19.70 -32.52
C SER A 416 -0.02 -19.68 -33.60
N GLU A 417 -0.52 -18.51 -34.00
CA GLU A 417 -1.52 -18.37 -35.07
C GLU A 417 -0.94 -17.66 -36.33
N GLN A 418 0.18 -18.16 -36.86
CA GLN A 418 0.44 -18.02 -38.30
C GLN A 418 0.06 -19.34 -38.98
N PRO A 419 -0.93 -19.36 -39.90
CA PRO A 419 -1.17 -20.55 -40.69
C PRO A 419 0.06 -20.79 -41.57
N LEU A 420 0.60 -22.01 -41.51
CA LEU A 420 1.50 -22.52 -42.53
C LEU A 420 0.77 -22.47 -43.89
N GLU A 421 1.07 -21.45 -44.69
CA GLU A 421 0.73 -21.46 -46.11
C GLU A 421 1.60 -22.52 -46.79
N PHE A 422 1.01 -23.68 -47.05
CA PHE A 422 1.56 -24.61 -48.03
C PHE A 422 1.19 -24.09 -49.43
N SER A 423 2.19 -23.61 -50.17
CA SER A 423 2.16 -23.42 -51.62
C SER A 423 2.73 -24.63 -52.35
#